data_AF-A0A183T8K4-F1
#
_entry.id   AF-A0A183T8K4-F1
#
_cell.length_a   1.000
_cell.length_b   1.000
_cell.length_c   1.000
_cell.angle_alpha   90.00
_cell.angle_beta   90.00
_cell.angle_gamma   90.00
#
_symmetry.space_group_name_H-M   'P 1'
#
loop_
_entity.id
_entity.type
_entity.pdbx_description
1 polymer ?
#
loop_
_entity_poly.entity_id
_entity_poly.type
_entity_poly.pdbx_seq_one_letter_code
_entity_poly.pdbx_strand_id
1 'polypeptide(L)'
;MHQSTLWNEFSSRFTDVRFHSQEFKIVSTPFDFPYDDAPSDVKLELIELQASDVLLSKFTSCTTLIDFYRSCHILSFQRCKPVPSV
;
A
#
# COMPACT_ATOMS: atom_id res chain seq x y z
N MET A 1 -5.36 26.87 -32.79
CA MET A 1 -6.70 26.63 -32.20
C MET A 1 -7.14 25.17 -32.17
N HIS A 2 -6.58 24.25 -32.98
CA HIS A 2 -7.05 22.85 -33.01
C HIS A 2 -6.57 21.99 -31.81
N GLN A 3 -5.31 22.19 -31.36
CA GLN A 3 -4.76 21.45 -30.22
C GLN A 3 -5.47 21.71 -28.89
N SER A 4 -5.87 22.97 -28.64
CA SER A 4 -6.59 23.35 -27.42
C SER A 4 -7.97 22.69 -27.33
N THR A 5 -8.67 22.56 -28.46
CA THR A 5 -9.99 21.91 -28.50
C THR A 5 -9.88 20.42 -28.23
N LEU A 6 -8.90 19.73 -28.85
CA LEU A 6 -8.66 18.31 -28.61
C LEU A 6 -8.28 18.01 -27.15
N TRP A 7 -7.42 18.84 -26.56
CA TRP A 7 -7.06 18.71 -25.15
C TRP A 7 -8.25 18.89 -24.20
N ASN A 8 -9.13 19.84 -24.50
CA ASN A 8 -10.33 20.07 -23.71
C ASN A 8 -11.30 18.89 -23.82
N GLU A 9 -11.50 18.34 -25.02
CA GLU A 9 -12.36 17.17 -25.22
C GLU A 9 -11.79 15.92 -24.54
N PHE A 10 -10.49 15.65 -24.70
CA PHE A 10 -9.81 14.56 -24.01
C PHE A 10 -9.94 14.71 -22.49
N SER A 11 -9.67 15.91 -21.97
CA SER A 11 -9.82 16.17 -20.55
C SER A 11 -11.26 15.89 -20.11
N SER A 12 -12.26 16.46 -20.78
CA SER A 12 -13.66 16.24 -20.45
C SER A 12 -14.05 14.75 -20.44
N ARG A 13 -13.70 14.00 -21.49
CA ARG A 13 -14.08 12.58 -21.64
C ARG A 13 -13.44 11.66 -20.60
N PHE A 14 -12.21 11.93 -20.17
CA PHE A 14 -11.46 11.09 -19.23
C PHE A 14 -11.47 11.63 -17.80
N THR A 15 -12.47 12.44 -17.44
CA THR A 15 -12.56 13.04 -16.09
C THR A 15 -12.78 11.99 -15.02
N ASP A 16 -13.59 10.98 -15.32
CA ASP A 16 -13.82 9.79 -14.52
C ASP A 16 -12.53 8.99 -14.26
N VAL A 17 -11.71 8.75 -15.28
CA VAL A 17 -10.43 8.03 -15.14
C VAL A 17 -9.48 8.78 -14.21
N ARG A 18 -9.46 10.11 -14.28
CA ARG A 18 -8.67 10.93 -13.35
C ARG A 18 -9.24 10.92 -11.94
N PHE A 19 -10.56 10.90 -11.80
CA PHE A 19 -11.24 10.80 -10.51
C PHE A 19 -10.85 9.50 -9.77
N HIS A 20 -10.80 8.37 -10.48
CA HIS A 20 -10.45 7.05 -9.91
C HIS A 20 -8.95 6.75 -9.94
N SER A 21 -8.10 7.74 -10.24
CA SER A 21 -6.66 7.52 -10.41
C SER A 21 -5.97 6.95 -9.17
N GLN A 22 -6.48 7.23 -7.96
CA GLN A 22 -5.96 6.67 -6.72
C GLN A 22 -6.30 5.18 -6.58
N GLU A 23 -7.51 4.77 -6.93
CA GLU A 23 -7.92 3.35 -6.95
C GLU A 23 -7.07 2.56 -7.95
N PHE A 24 -6.81 3.13 -9.13
CA PHE A 24 -5.91 2.53 -10.10
C PHE A 24 -4.48 2.36 -9.60
N LYS A 25 -3.99 3.24 -8.71
CA LYS A 25 -2.66 3.10 -8.10
C LYS A 25 -2.57 1.89 -7.18
N ILE A 26 -3.64 1.57 -6.44
CA ILE A 26 -3.68 0.40 -5.56
C ILE A 26 -3.45 -0.88 -6.37
N VAL A 27 -4.15 -1.02 -7.50
CA VAL A 27 -4.03 -2.21 -8.35
C VAL A 27 -2.79 -2.23 -9.25
N SER A 28 -2.25 -1.06 -9.64
CA SER A 28 -1.06 -0.98 -10.49
C SER A 28 0.26 -1.09 -9.71
N THR A 29 0.27 -0.71 -8.42
CA THR A 29 1.45 -0.76 -7.56
C THR A 29 1.15 -1.37 -6.18
N PRO A 30 0.54 -2.58 -6.12
CA PRO A 30 -0.01 -3.13 -4.87
C PRO A 30 1.04 -3.38 -3.79
N PHE A 31 2.30 -3.61 -4.13
CA PHE A 31 3.37 -3.85 -3.15
C PHE A 31 4.02 -2.58 -2.59
N ASP A 32 3.81 -1.44 -3.24
CA ASP A 32 4.43 -0.16 -2.89
C ASP A 32 3.40 0.91 -2.50
N PHE A 33 2.11 0.63 -2.72
CA PHE A 33 1.03 1.52 -2.33
C PHE A 33 0.95 1.65 -0.79
N PRO A 34 0.92 2.87 -0.22
CA PRO A 34 0.82 3.04 1.23
C PRO A 34 -0.54 2.56 1.75
N TYR A 35 -0.58 1.52 2.58
CA TYR A 35 -1.85 1.01 3.13
C TYR A 35 -2.61 2.06 3.98
N ASP A 36 -1.90 3.03 4.56
CA ASP A 36 -2.49 4.16 5.29
C ASP A 36 -3.44 4.97 4.38
N ASP A 37 -3.11 5.09 3.09
CA ASP A 37 -3.81 5.89 2.08
C ASP A 37 -4.89 5.11 1.32
N ALA A 38 -5.06 3.81 1.62
CA ALA A 38 -6.05 2.97 0.95
C ALA A 38 -7.47 3.19 1.54
N PRO A 39 -8.54 2.98 0.76
CA PRO A 39 -9.90 2.89 1.28
C PRO A 39 -10.05 1.80 2.35
N SER A 40 -10.85 2.05 3.40
CA SER A 40 -10.94 1.18 4.58
C SER A 40 -11.38 -0.25 4.27
N ASP A 41 -12.20 -0.41 3.25
CA ASP A 41 -12.74 -1.67 2.74
C ASP A 41 -11.67 -2.56 2.08
N VAL A 42 -10.56 -1.99 1.59
CA VAL A 42 -9.47 -2.76 0.95
C VAL A 42 -8.17 -2.77 1.76
N LYS A 43 -8.11 -2.05 2.90
CA LYS A 43 -6.89 -1.96 3.72
C LYS A 43 -6.36 -3.31 4.18
N LEU A 44 -7.24 -4.19 4.65
CA LEU A 44 -6.85 -5.51 5.17
C LEU A 44 -6.29 -6.40 4.06
N GLU A 45 -6.96 -6.44 2.91
CA GLU A 45 -6.52 -7.19 1.73
C GLU A 45 -5.16 -6.71 1.24
N LEU A 46 -4.95 -5.39 1.22
CA LEU A 46 -3.68 -4.80 0.83
C LEU A 46 -2.56 -5.10 1.83
N ILE A 47 -2.83 -5.07 3.13
CA ILE A 47 -1.87 -5.44 4.18
C ILE A 47 -1.46 -6.90 4.03
N GLU A 48 -2.42 -7.80 3.81
CA GLU A 48 -2.16 -9.22 3.60
C GLU A 48 -1.31 -9.45 2.35
N LEU A 49 -1.64 -8.79 1.24
CA LEU A 49 -0.88 -8.88 -0.01
C LEU A 49 0.55 -8.34 0.13
N GLN A 50 0.77 -7.32 0.97
CA GLN A 50 2.07 -6.71 1.23
C GLN A 50 2.87 -7.41 2.35
N ALA A 51 2.29 -8.41 3.01
CA ALA A 51 2.92 -9.08 4.14
C ALA A 51 4.23 -9.77 3.73
N SER A 52 5.24 -9.70 4.60
CA SER A 52 6.52 -10.38 4.37
C SER A 52 6.46 -11.81 4.88
N ASP A 53 6.46 -12.79 3.99
CA ASP A 53 6.52 -14.22 4.35
C ASP A 53 7.74 -14.55 5.21
N VAL A 54 8.87 -13.89 4.95
CA VAL A 54 10.10 -14.04 5.73
C VAL A 54 9.89 -13.56 7.16
N LEU A 55 9.23 -12.41 7.33
CA LEU A 55 8.95 -11.86 8.66
C LEU A 55 7.92 -12.72 9.40
N LEU A 56 6.88 -13.19 8.68
CA LEU A 56 5.85 -14.07 9.22
C LEU A 56 6.45 -15.40 9.68
N SER A 57 7.32 -16.01 8.86
CA SER A 57 8.05 -17.25 9.22
C SER A 57 8.93 -17.06 10.45
N LYS A 58 9.64 -15.93 10.56
CA LYS A 58 10.42 -15.62 11.76
C LYS A 58 9.53 -15.47 12.98
N PHE A 59 8.43 -14.74 12.85
CA PHE A 59 7.46 -14.54 13.93
C PHE A 59 6.91 -15.88 14.42
N THR A 60 6.48 -16.76 13.53
CA THR A 60 5.94 -18.09 13.89
C THR A 60 6.99 -19.04 14.46
N SER A 61 8.28 -18.81 14.18
CA SER A 61 9.39 -19.59 14.76
C SER A 61 9.78 -19.16 16.18
N CYS A 62 9.39 -17.95 16.62
CA CYS A 62 9.74 -17.43 17.94
C CYS A 62 8.68 -17.81 19.00
N THR A 63 9.14 -18.20 20.19
CA THR A 63 8.24 -18.55 21.30
C THR A 63 7.60 -17.32 21.94
N THR A 64 8.32 -16.19 21.95
CA THR A 64 7.81 -14.94 22.51
C THR A 64 8.00 -13.78 21.54
N LEU A 65 7.16 -12.76 21.71
CA LEU A 65 7.26 -11.50 20.97
C LEU A 65 8.63 -10.81 21.21
N ILE A 66 9.19 -10.94 22.41
CA ILE A 66 10.51 -10.39 22.76
C ILE A 66 11.60 -11.07 21.94
N ASP A 67 11.54 -12.39 21.77
CA ASP A 67 12.52 -13.14 20.98
C ASP A 67 12.45 -12.78 19.49
N PHE A 68 11.24 -12.58 18.98
CA PHE A 68 11.03 -12.08 17.63
C PHE A 68 11.68 -10.70 17.42
N TYR A 69 11.42 -9.75 18.32
CA TYR A 69 12.02 -8.41 18.21
C TYR A 69 13.55 -8.43 18.37
N ARG A 70 14.11 -9.30 19.20
CA ARG A 70 15.57 -9.50 19.29
C ARG A 70 16.16 -10.07 17.99
N SER A 71 15.42 -10.93 17.29
CA SER A 71 15.86 -11.54 16.03
C SER A 71 15.82 -10.58 14.82
N CYS A 72 15.00 -9.53 14.92
CA CYS A 72 14.89 -8.50 13.89
C CYS A 72 16.04 -7.50 14.03
N HIS A 73 17.08 -7.64 13.20
CA HIS A 73 18.04 -6.55 13.04
C HIS A 73 17.31 -5.30 12.53
N ILE A 74 17.36 -4.23 13.32
CA ILE A 74 16.60 -2.96 13.22
C ILE A 74 16.65 -2.28 11.82
N LEU A 75 17.55 -2.70 10.94
CA LEU A 75 17.76 -2.09 9.62
C LEU A 75 16.70 -2.46 8.55
N SER A 76 15.86 -3.47 8.76
CA SER A 76 14.77 -3.81 7.83
C SER A 76 13.42 -3.18 8.18
N PHE A 77 13.33 -2.40 9.25
CA PHE A 77 12.09 -1.83 9.79
C PHE A 77 11.63 -0.52 9.11
N GLN A 78 12.14 -0.18 7.93
CA GLN A 78 11.74 1.06 7.24
C GLN A 78 10.28 1.07 6.75
N ARG A 79 9.58 -0.07 6.75
CA ARG A 79 8.21 -0.20 6.21
C ARG A 79 7.15 -0.64 7.22
N CYS A 80 7.52 -1.02 8.43
CA CYS A 80 6.55 -1.36 9.48
C CYS A 80 6.32 -0.12 10.35
N LYS A 81 5.36 0.72 9.98
CA LYS A 81 4.84 1.70 10.94
C LYS A 81 4.08 0.95 12.03
N PRO A 82 4.30 1.23 13.32
CA PRO A 82 3.45 0.70 14.36
C PRO A 82 2.01 1.18 14.12
N VAL A 83 1.06 0.25 14.06
CA VAL A 83 -0.37 0.59 14.07
C VAL A 83 -0.64 1.27 15.42
N PRO A 84 -1.17 2.50 15.45
CA PRO A 84 -1.42 3.19 16.70
C PRO A 84 -2.45 2.40 17.52
N SER A 85 -2.11 2.09 18.76
CA SER A 85 -3.04 1.56 19.75
C SER A 85 -4.09 2.61 20.06
N VAL A 86 -5.37 2.21 20.03
CA VAL A 86 -6.52 3.01 20.50
C VAL A 86 -6.42 3.25 22.01
#